data_AF-A0A022QBI5-F1
#
_entry.id   AF-A0A022QBI5-F1
#
_cell.length_a   1.000
_cell.length_b   1.000
_cell.length_c   1.000
_cell.angle_alpha   90.00
_cell.angle_beta   90.00
_cell.angle_gamma   90.00
#
_symmetry.space_group_name_H-M   'P 1'
#
loop_
_entity.id
_entity.type
_entity.pdbx_description
1 polymer ?
#
loop_
_entity_poly.entity_id
_entity_poly.type
_entity_poly.pdbx_seq_one_letter_code
_entity_poly.pdbx_strand_id
1 'polypeptide(L)'
;MWLTYVRRGNINRTAVHLSSSQIGRMSSSSPAAKPEQLEFYCWPWVGIIANAQNDSRGYWLNEFSKYNPSGVEILRGGAQVVVVRFGDDLSGFKNAMEFEKSFSDQGCCRKEWIGRRASACTSVYGWFAREDDYKSDGPVGDYLRKKGGLRAISGLIDEAIEDRNKTSSNLLDEIDSRNQNMDGVHIKYGESIISLGKMLAEKDGFQRTFCEGSFIS
;
A
#
# COMPACT_ATOMS: atom_id res chain seq x y z
N MET A 1 -13.51 52.72 5.78
CA MET A 1 -12.98 51.79 4.76
C MET A 1 -13.16 50.38 5.31
N TRP A 2 -13.75 49.49 4.52
CA TRP A 2 -14.61 48.37 4.92
C TRP A 2 -13.99 47.34 5.90
N LEU A 3 -14.71 47.07 7.00
CA LEU A 3 -14.63 45.81 7.75
C LEU A 3 -15.27 44.70 6.91
N THR A 4 -14.58 43.56 6.72
CA THR A 4 -15.25 42.31 6.34
C THR A 4 -15.01 41.22 7.38
N TYR A 5 -16.12 40.95 8.03
CA TYR A 5 -16.51 39.81 8.85
C TYR A 5 -16.27 38.47 8.11
N VAL A 6 -15.59 37.51 8.73
CA VAL A 6 -15.63 36.10 8.31
C VAL A 6 -16.12 35.24 9.47
N ARG A 7 -17.19 34.49 9.15
CA ARG A 7 -18.10 33.75 10.02
C ARG A 7 -17.40 32.62 10.80
N ARG A 8 -17.69 32.53 12.11
CA ARG A 8 -17.62 31.26 12.86
C ARG A 8 -18.84 30.40 12.50
N GLY A 9 -18.60 29.19 12.00
CA GLY A 9 -19.62 28.19 11.75
C GLY A 9 -20.03 27.47 13.04
N ASN A 10 -21.31 27.56 13.38
CA ASN A 10 -21.96 26.84 14.48
C ASN A 10 -22.18 25.37 14.08
N ILE A 11 -21.69 24.44 14.90
CA ILE A 11 -21.98 23.00 14.80
C ILE A 11 -23.28 22.69 15.57
N ASN A 12 -24.37 22.50 14.84
CA ASN A 12 -25.62 21.97 15.40
C ASN A 12 -25.49 20.46 15.59
N ARG A 13 -25.45 20.00 16.85
CA ARG A 13 -25.66 18.59 17.22
C ARG A 13 -27.16 18.35 17.41
N THR A 14 -27.80 17.70 16.45
CA THR A 14 -29.13 17.10 16.63
C THR A 14 -28.97 15.69 17.20
N ALA A 15 -29.39 15.50 18.45
CA ALA A 15 -29.55 14.19 19.05
C ALA A 15 -30.85 13.56 18.54
N VAL A 16 -30.74 12.45 17.82
CA VAL A 16 -31.89 11.61 17.46
C VAL A 16 -32.19 10.66 18.61
N HIS A 17 -33.31 10.91 19.28
CA HIS A 17 -33.88 10.07 20.33
C HIS A 17 -34.62 8.89 19.67
N LEU A 18 -34.04 7.69 19.70
CA LEU A 18 -34.68 6.47 19.21
C LEU A 18 -35.43 5.77 20.36
N SER A 19 -36.75 5.71 20.18
CA SER A 19 -37.71 5.02 21.05
C SER A 19 -37.54 3.50 20.96
N SER A 20 -37.42 2.84 22.11
CA SER A 20 -37.45 1.39 22.25
C SER A 20 -38.85 0.85 21.95
N SER A 21 -38.98 -0.12 21.04
CA SER A 21 -39.82 -1.33 21.16
C SER A 21 -40.05 -2.00 19.80
N GLN A 22 -39.42 -3.17 19.59
CA GLN A 22 -39.98 -4.42 19.02
C GLN A 22 -38.83 -5.31 18.54
N ILE A 23 -38.38 -6.20 19.43
CA ILE A 23 -37.42 -7.28 19.10
C ILE A 23 -38.24 -8.47 18.61
N GLY A 24 -38.36 -8.60 17.28
CA GLY A 24 -38.73 -9.84 16.63
C GLY A 24 -37.49 -10.71 16.46
N ARG A 25 -37.53 -11.93 17.03
CA ARG A 25 -36.53 -12.99 16.81
C ARG A 25 -36.31 -13.22 15.31
N MET A 26 -35.08 -13.00 14.85
CA MET A 26 -34.55 -13.68 13.66
C MET A 26 -33.25 -14.33 14.06
N SER A 27 -33.28 -15.65 14.19
CA SER A 27 -32.11 -16.52 14.26
C SER A 27 -31.38 -16.45 12.92
N SER A 28 -30.41 -15.53 12.80
CA SER A 28 -29.40 -15.60 11.75
C SER A 28 -28.31 -16.58 12.21
N SER A 29 -28.44 -17.83 11.78
CA SER A 29 -27.28 -18.73 11.73
C SER A 29 -26.30 -18.15 10.70
N SER A 30 -25.40 -17.29 11.16
CA SER A 30 -24.22 -16.93 10.38
C SER A 30 -23.41 -18.20 10.14
N PRO A 31 -23.03 -18.55 8.90
CA PRO A 31 -22.09 -19.63 8.68
C PRO A 31 -20.79 -19.24 9.39
N ALA A 32 -20.32 -20.09 10.30
CA ALA A 32 -19.02 -19.91 10.93
C ALA A 32 -17.98 -19.66 9.83
N ALA A 33 -17.39 -18.46 9.84
CA ALA A 33 -16.25 -18.15 9.00
C ALA A 33 -15.19 -19.21 9.31
N LYS A 34 -14.86 -20.02 8.30
CA LYS A 34 -13.69 -20.89 8.39
C LYS A 34 -12.50 -19.98 8.74
N PRO A 35 -11.57 -20.41 9.63
CA PRO A 35 -10.35 -19.65 9.84
C PRO A 35 -9.75 -19.36 8.46
N GLU A 36 -9.54 -18.10 8.12
CA GLU A 36 -8.80 -17.74 6.91
C GLU A 36 -7.43 -18.40 7.04
N GLN A 37 -7.24 -19.52 6.35
CA GLN A 37 -5.94 -20.16 6.30
C GLN A 37 -5.03 -19.19 5.57
N LEU A 38 -4.06 -18.64 6.30
CA LEU A 38 -3.09 -17.70 5.74
C LEU A 38 -2.37 -18.41 4.61
N GLU A 39 -2.60 -17.95 3.38
CA GLU A 39 -2.05 -18.59 2.20
C GLU A 39 -0.67 -18.01 1.89
N PHE A 40 0.35 -18.86 1.92
CA PHE A 40 1.73 -18.47 1.66
C PHE A 40 2.16 -18.80 0.22
N TYR A 41 2.84 -17.83 -0.37
CA TYR A 41 3.37 -17.88 -1.73
C TYR A 41 4.89 -17.80 -1.69
N CYS A 42 5.55 -18.33 -2.70
CA CYS A 42 6.99 -18.15 -2.86
C CYS A 42 7.30 -16.71 -3.30
N TRP A 43 8.18 -16.02 -2.57
CA TRP A 43 8.59 -14.64 -2.83
C TRP A 43 10.12 -14.54 -3.05
N PRO A 44 10.62 -13.82 -4.09
CA PRO A 44 9.87 -13.11 -5.13
C PRO A 44 8.94 -14.03 -5.93
N TRP A 45 7.87 -13.49 -6.53
CA TRP A 45 6.76 -14.30 -7.05
C TRP A 45 7.20 -15.25 -8.18
N VAL A 46 6.77 -16.52 -8.08
CA VAL A 46 7.20 -17.59 -8.97
C VAL A 46 6.04 -18.39 -9.56
N GLY A 47 5.97 -18.51 -10.88
CA GLY A 47 5.17 -19.51 -11.59
C GLY A 47 5.98 -20.79 -11.88
N ILE A 48 5.33 -21.95 -11.82
CA ILE A 48 5.92 -23.25 -12.13
C ILE A 48 5.23 -23.81 -13.37
N ILE A 49 6.01 -24.38 -14.28
CA ILE A 49 5.53 -25.12 -15.45
C ILE A 49 6.10 -26.52 -15.40
N ALA A 50 5.23 -27.53 -15.35
CA ALA A 50 5.60 -28.93 -15.42
C ALA A 50 5.38 -29.51 -16.84
N ASN A 51 6.09 -30.60 -17.12
CA ASN A 51 6.12 -31.28 -18.43
C ASN A 51 6.62 -30.37 -19.56
N ALA A 52 7.56 -29.48 -19.24
CA ALA A 52 8.09 -28.49 -20.16
C ALA A 52 9.16 -29.13 -21.07
N GLN A 53 8.78 -29.65 -22.23
CA GLN A 53 9.71 -30.34 -23.14
C GLN A 53 10.69 -29.40 -23.89
N ASN A 54 10.47 -28.08 -23.82
CA ASN A 54 11.31 -27.10 -24.51
C ASN A 54 12.45 -26.59 -23.61
N ASP A 55 13.68 -26.72 -24.08
CA ASP A 55 14.91 -26.34 -23.38
C ASP A 55 15.35 -24.87 -23.59
N SER A 56 14.56 -24.07 -24.31
CA SER A 56 14.89 -22.67 -24.61
C SER A 56 14.27 -21.71 -23.61
N ARG A 57 15.10 -20.99 -22.85
CA ARG A 57 14.64 -19.88 -22.00
C ARG A 57 13.95 -18.77 -22.81
N GLY A 58 14.45 -18.51 -24.03
CA GLY A 58 13.88 -17.49 -24.92
C GLY A 58 12.48 -17.85 -25.39
N TYR A 59 12.22 -19.14 -25.64
CA TYR A 59 10.88 -19.63 -25.96
C TYR A 59 9.91 -19.32 -24.81
N TRP A 60 10.25 -19.71 -23.58
CA TRP A 60 9.38 -19.52 -22.42
C TRP A 60 9.15 -18.05 -22.05
N LEU A 61 10.19 -17.21 -22.19
CA LEU A 61 10.03 -15.76 -22.02
C LEU A 61 9.07 -15.17 -23.05
N ASN A 62 9.16 -15.61 -24.31
CA ASN A 62 8.27 -15.15 -25.38
C ASN A 62 6.84 -15.65 -25.17
N GLU A 63 6.67 -16.95 -24.86
CA GLU A 63 5.39 -17.62 -24.63
C GLU A 63 4.58 -16.92 -23.53
N PHE A 64 5.25 -16.53 -22.44
CA PHE A 64 4.61 -15.89 -21.29
C PHE A 64 4.80 -14.37 -21.23
N SER A 65 5.23 -13.74 -22.33
CA SER A 65 5.52 -12.30 -22.39
C SER A 65 4.36 -11.41 -21.94
N LYS A 66 3.11 -11.80 -22.23
CA LYS A 66 1.89 -11.09 -21.78
C LYS A 66 1.74 -10.98 -20.26
N TYR A 67 2.41 -11.83 -19.50
CA TYR A 67 2.41 -11.81 -18.02
C TYR A 67 3.62 -11.06 -17.45
N ASN A 68 4.40 -10.36 -18.27
CA ASN A 68 5.58 -9.59 -17.85
C ASN A 68 6.53 -10.36 -16.91
N PRO A 69 7.07 -11.52 -17.35
CA PRO A 69 8.04 -12.27 -16.55
C PRO A 69 9.34 -11.47 -16.39
N SER A 70 9.90 -11.48 -15.18
CA SER A 70 11.21 -10.90 -14.87
C SER A 70 12.37 -11.85 -15.22
N GLY A 71 12.08 -13.14 -15.42
CA GLY A 71 13.05 -14.11 -15.88
C GLY A 71 12.53 -15.54 -15.92
N VAL A 72 13.30 -16.44 -16.52
CA VAL A 72 12.98 -17.86 -16.60
C VAL A 72 14.20 -18.71 -16.24
N GLU A 73 13.98 -19.80 -15.52
CA GLU A 73 14.99 -20.82 -15.23
C GLU A 73 14.46 -22.22 -15.56
N ILE A 74 15.30 -23.07 -16.14
CA ILE A 74 14.93 -24.43 -16.51
C ILE A 74 15.62 -25.35 -15.52
N LEU A 75 14.81 -26.09 -14.75
CA LEU A 75 15.27 -27.03 -13.75
C LEU A 75 15.29 -28.43 -14.35
N ARG A 76 16.50 -29.00 -14.48
CA ARG A 76 16.69 -30.36 -15.01
C ARG A 76 16.43 -31.39 -13.90
N GLY A 77 15.59 -32.38 -14.20
CA GLY A 77 15.13 -33.43 -13.29
C GLY A 77 14.29 -34.47 -14.06
N GLY A 78 13.60 -35.38 -13.36
CA GLY A 78 12.86 -36.49 -13.98
C GLY A 78 11.85 -36.06 -15.06
N ALA A 79 10.94 -35.14 -14.73
CA ALA A 79 10.19 -34.36 -15.72
C ALA A 79 10.76 -32.93 -15.70
N GLN A 80 11.05 -32.38 -16.87
CA GLN A 80 11.59 -31.04 -16.98
C GLN A 80 10.58 -30.01 -16.45
N VAL A 81 11.07 -29.14 -15.56
CA VAL A 81 10.29 -28.07 -14.94
C VAL A 81 10.90 -26.73 -15.34
N VAL A 82 10.03 -25.77 -15.65
CA VAL A 82 10.42 -24.40 -15.93
C VAL A 82 9.85 -23.51 -14.85
N VAL A 83 10.69 -22.63 -14.33
CA VAL A 83 10.35 -21.64 -13.33
C VAL A 83 10.29 -20.27 -13.99
N VAL A 84 9.16 -19.60 -13.87
CA VAL A 84 8.92 -18.24 -14.37
C VAL A 84 8.93 -17.29 -13.17
N ARG A 85 9.83 -16.32 -13.16
CA ARG A 85 9.89 -15.29 -12.13
C ARG A 85 9.07 -14.07 -12.56
N PHE A 86 8.41 -13.44 -11.61
CA PHE A 86 7.72 -12.16 -11.78
C PHE A 86 8.39 -11.07 -10.92
N GLY A 87 7.86 -9.85 -10.94
CA GLY A 87 8.29 -8.79 -10.01
C GLY A 87 8.10 -9.22 -8.56
N ASP A 88 8.68 -8.49 -7.61
CA ASP A 88 8.55 -8.73 -6.17
C ASP A 88 7.47 -7.87 -5.50
N ASP A 89 6.74 -7.09 -6.29
CA ASP A 89 5.71 -6.13 -5.91
C ASP A 89 4.27 -6.67 -6.13
N LEU A 90 3.26 -5.84 -5.83
CA LEU A 90 1.85 -6.20 -6.10
C LEU A 90 1.57 -6.48 -7.58
N SER A 91 2.28 -5.81 -8.48
CA SER A 91 2.14 -6.02 -9.92
C SER A 91 2.60 -7.43 -10.31
N GLY A 92 3.75 -7.88 -9.79
CA GLY A 92 4.25 -9.23 -9.98
C GLY A 92 3.29 -10.29 -9.42
N PHE A 93 2.64 -10.01 -8.29
CA PHE A 93 1.63 -10.91 -7.71
C PHE A 93 0.45 -11.08 -8.66
N LYS A 94 -0.09 -9.96 -9.17
CA LYS A 94 -1.18 -9.96 -10.15
C LYS A 94 -0.79 -10.73 -11.42
N ASN A 95 0.43 -10.52 -11.93
CA ASN A 95 0.93 -11.22 -13.10
C ASN A 95 0.99 -12.74 -12.89
N ALA A 96 1.48 -13.19 -11.72
CA ALA A 96 1.55 -14.61 -11.38
C ALA A 96 0.15 -15.26 -11.25
N MET A 97 -0.83 -14.51 -10.71
CA MET A 97 -2.24 -14.94 -10.66
C MET A 97 -2.85 -15.10 -12.06
N GLU A 98 -2.62 -14.14 -12.96
CA GLU A 98 -3.11 -14.22 -14.34
C GLU A 98 -2.46 -15.36 -15.12
N PHE A 99 -1.17 -15.62 -14.86
CA PHE A 99 -0.46 -16.79 -15.37
C PHE A 99 -1.15 -18.09 -14.93
N GLU A 100 -1.37 -18.31 -13.63
CA GLU A 100 -2.03 -19.52 -13.11
C GLU A 100 -3.46 -19.67 -13.63
N LYS A 101 -4.21 -18.57 -13.69
CA LYS A 101 -5.58 -18.56 -14.22
C LYS A 101 -5.62 -19.09 -15.66
N SER A 102 -4.64 -18.74 -16.49
CA SER A 102 -4.61 -19.19 -17.89
C SER A 102 -4.48 -20.70 -18.05
N PHE A 103 -3.78 -21.37 -17.15
CA PHE A 103 -3.68 -22.82 -17.10
C PHE A 103 -4.92 -23.45 -16.50
N SER A 104 -5.48 -22.83 -15.46
CA SER A 104 -6.73 -23.27 -14.84
C SER A 104 -7.91 -23.24 -15.81
N ASP A 105 -8.02 -22.19 -16.63
CA ASP A 105 -9.05 -22.06 -17.66
C ASP A 105 -8.94 -23.16 -18.75
N GLN A 106 -7.76 -23.78 -18.90
CA GLN A 106 -7.49 -24.87 -19.83
C GLN A 106 -7.53 -26.27 -19.16
N GLY A 107 -7.86 -26.35 -17.86
CA GLY A 107 -7.80 -27.61 -17.12
C GLY A 107 -6.39 -28.20 -17.02
N CYS A 108 -5.38 -27.33 -17.00
CA CYS A 108 -3.96 -27.67 -16.95
C CYS A 108 -3.30 -27.11 -15.68
N CYS A 109 -4.03 -27.05 -14.55
CA CYS A 109 -3.48 -26.55 -13.29
C CYS A 109 -2.78 -27.65 -12.49
N ARG A 110 -2.22 -27.28 -11.33
CA ARG A 110 -1.52 -28.19 -10.42
C ARG A 110 -2.35 -29.42 -10.05
N LYS A 111 -3.66 -29.25 -9.84
CA LYS A 111 -4.56 -30.34 -9.48
C LYS A 111 -4.63 -31.41 -10.58
N GLU A 112 -4.77 -30.99 -11.84
CA GLU A 112 -4.80 -31.93 -12.95
C GLU A 112 -3.43 -32.58 -13.19
N TRP A 113 -2.33 -31.84 -12.96
CA TRP A 113 -0.98 -32.41 -12.98
C TRP A 113 -0.83 -33.55 -11.97
N ILE A 114 -1.20 -33.31 -10.70
CA ILE A 114 -1.09 -34.33 -9.63
C ILE A 114 -1.99 -35.54 -9.95
N GLY A 115 -3.22 -35.30 -10.41
CA GLY A 115 -4.19 -36.37 -10.71
C GLY A 115 -3.85 -37.22 -11.94
N ARG A 116 -3.01 -36.73 -12.86
CA ARG A 116 -2.70 -37.39 -14.15
C ARG A 116 -1.27 -37.90 -14.30
N ARG A 117 -0.48 -37.97 -13.21
CA ARG A 117 0.92 -38.43 -13.25
C ARG A 117 1.14 -39.83 -13.88
N ALA A 118 0.08 -40.62 -14.08
CA ALA A 118 0.14 -41.96 -14.67
C ALA A 118 -0.21 -42.05 -16.17
N SER A 119 -0.62 -40.94 -16.83
CA SER A 119 -0.99 -40.96 -18.25
C SER A 119 0.01 -40.19 -19.12
N ALA A 120 0.22 -40.68 -20.36
CA ALA A 120 1.08 -40.06 -21.36
C ALA A 120 0.45 -38.75 -21.87
N CYS A 121 0.49 -37.70 -21.05
CA CYS A 121 -0.05 -36.40 -21.38
C CYS A 121 1.00 -35.54 -22.08
N THR A 122 0.65 -34.97 -23.23
CA THR A 122 1.52 -34.08 -24.02
C THR A 122 1.40 -32.61 -23.59
N SER A 123 0.40 -32.27 -22.78
CA SER A 123 0.16 -30.90 -22.33
C SER A 123 1.17 -30.47 -21.26
N VAL A 124 1.50 -29.17 -21.29
CA VAL A 124 2.20 -28.48 -20.20
C VAL A 124 1.20 -28.06 -19.13
N TYR A 125 1.65 -28.05 -17.88
CA TYR A 125 0.83 -27.68 -16.72
C TYR A 125 1.46 -26.51 -16.00
N GLY A 126 0.66 -25.59 -15.46
CA GLY A 126 1.18 -24.38 -14.83
C GLY A 126 0.39 -23.94 -13.61
N TRP A 127 1.09 -23.39 -12.62
CA TRP A 127 0.50 -22.85 -11.38
C TRP A 127 1.40 -21.82 -10.70
N PHE A 128 0.83 -21.06 -9.78
CA PHE A 128 1.57 -20.13 -8.92
C PHE A 128 2.17 -20.91 -7.75
N ALA A 129 3.48 -20.83 -7.54
CA ALA A 129 4.20 -21.55 -6.50
C ALA A 129 3.72 -21.21 -5.08
N ARG A 130 3.36 -22.26 -4.34
CA ARG A 130 2.83 -22.21 -2.97
C ARG A 130 3.81 -22.78 -1.95
N GLU A 131 3.40 -22.69 -0.69
CA GLU A 131 4.09 -23.32 0.43
C GLU A 131 4.44 -24.80 0.17
N ASP A 132 3.55 -25.58 -0.40
CA ASP A 132 3.83 -26.99 -0.71
C ASP A 132 4.97 -27.17 -1.71
N ASP A 133 5.06 -26.29 -2.72
CA ASP A 133 6.13 -26.35 -3.72
C ASP A 133 7.46 -25.94 -3.08
N TYR A 134 7.45 -24.94 -2.20
CA TYR A 134 8.61 -24.52 -1.41
C TYR A 134 9.14 -25.63 -0.49
N LYS A 135 8.22 -26.37 0.15
CA LYS A 135 8.54 -27.49 1.05
C LYS A 135 8.82 -28.80 0.31
N SER A 136 8.57 -28.86 -1.01
CA SER A 136 8.78 -30.09 -1.78
C SER A 136 10.26 -30.49 -1.82
N ASP A 137 10.49 -31.80 -1.92
CA ASP A 137 11.81 -32.34 -2.21
C ASP A 137 12.12 -32.24 -3.71
N GLY A 138 13.40 -32.09 -4.03
CA GLY A 138 13.91 -32.06 -5.39
C GLY A 138 14.09 -30.65 -5.98
N PRO A 139 14.35 -30.55 -7.30
CA PRO A 139 14.89 -29.34 -7.91
C PRO A 139 14.03 -28.09 -7.71
N VAL A 140 12.71 -28.24 -7.68
CA VAL A 140 11.76 -27.12 -7.51
C VAL A 140 11.87 -26.53 -6.11
N GLY A 141 11.69 -27.34 -5.06
CA GLY A 141 11.82 -26.87 -3.69
C GLY A 141 13.22 -26.35 -3.37
N ASP A 142 14.27 -27.02 -3.86
CA ASP A 142 15.66 -26.57 -3.70
C ASP A 142 15.88 -25.19 -4.33
N TYR A 143 15.36 -24.98 -5.54
CA TYR A 143 15.42 -23.69 -6.21
C TYR A 143 14.70 -22.59 -5.41
N LEU A 144 13.45 -22.87 -4.98
CA LEU A 144 12.61 -21.91 -4.27
C LEU A 144 13.25 -21.49 -2.93
N ARG A 145 13.75 -22.47 -2.15
CA ARG A 145 14.46 -22.21 -0.89
C ARG A 145 15.76 -21.44 -1.08
N LYS A 146 16.46 -21.67 -2.19
CA LYS A 146 17.73 -20.98 -2.51
C LYS A 146 17.52 -19.54 -2.98
N LYS A 147 16.40 -19.25 -3.67
CA LYS A 147 16.17 -17.97 -4.34
C LYS A 147 15.22 -17.04 -3.58
N GLY A 148 14.52 -17.53 -2.57
CA GLY A 148 13.49 -16.76 -1.89
C GLY A 148 12.97 -17.40 -0.61
N GLY A 149 11.85 -16.87 -0.14
CA GLY A 149 11.16 -17.32 1.06
C GLY A 149 9.66 -17.46 0.82
N LEU A 150 8.91 -17.64 1.91
CA LEU A 150 7.46 -17.63 1.89
C LEU A 150 6.93 -16.29 2.36
N ARG A 151 5.91 -15.78 1.67
CA ARG A 151 5.25 -14.52 1.99
C ARG A 151 3.75 -14.64 1.85
N ALA A 152 3.01 -14.04 2.79
CA ALA A 152 1.56 -13.89 2.70
C ALA A 152 1.22 -12.56 2.01
N ILE A 153 0.12 -12.52 1.25
CA ILE A 153 -0.34 -11.30 0.57
C ILE A 153 -0.69 -10.22 1.58
N SER A 154 -1.31 -10.59 2.72
CA SER A 154 -1.70 -9.65 3.78
C SER A 154 -0.51 -8.82 4.24
N GLY A 155 0.64 -9.44 4.49
CA GLY A 155 1.86 -8.73 4.88
C GLY A 155 2.32 -7.71 3.84
N LEU A 156 2.15 -7.99 2.55
CA LEU A 156 2.51 -7.02 1.50
C LEU A 156 1.51 -5.85 1.44
N ILE A 157 0.20 -6.12 1.61
CA ILE A 157 -0.82 -5.06 1.70
C ILE A 157 -0.58 -4.18 2.92
N ASP A 158 -0.28 -4.77 4.07
CA ASP A 158 -0.01 -4.06 5.32
C ASP A 158 1.22 -3.15 5.17
N GLU A 159 2.32 -3.67 4.62
CA GLU A 159 3.52 -2.87 4.31
C GLU A 159 3.20 -1.69 3.36
N ALA A 160 2.38 -1.92 2.33
CA ALA A 160 1.98 -0.85 1.40
C ALA A 160 1.11 0.23 2.08
N ILE A 161 0.26 -0.15 3.04
CA ILE A 161 -0.54 0.78 3.85
C ILE A 161 0.36 1.57 4.80
N GLU A 162 1.31 0.91 5.47
CA GLU A 162 2.26 1.54 6.38
C GLU A 162 3.14 2.58 5.66
N ASP A 163 3.69 2.23 4.49
CA ASP A 163 4.50 3.14 3.68
C ASP A 163 3.72 4.39 3.22
N ARG A 164 2.45 4.19 2.83
CA ARG A 164 1.54 5.29 2.49
C ARG A 164 1.29 6.19 3.71
N ASN A 165 1.07 5.60 4.87
CA ASN A 165 0.79 6.35 6.10
C ASN A 165 2.01 7.17 6.55
N LYS A 166 3.22 6.59 6.47
CA LYS A 166 4.48 7.29 6.76
C LYS A 166 4.72 8.47 5.82
N THR A 167 4.42 8.30 4.54
CA THR A 167 4.51 9.41 3.58
C THR A 167 3.49 10.52 3.91
N SER A 168 2.28 10.14 4.31
CA SER A 168 1.23 11.10 4.68
C SER A 168 1.55 11.85 5.97
N SER A 169 2.12 11.19 6.98
CA SER A 169 2.52 11.84 8.24
C SER A 169 3.61 12.88 8.02
N ASN A 170 4.63 12.54 7.21
CA ASN A 170 5.72 13.48 6.90
C ASN A 170 5.21 14.78 6.25
N LEU A 171 4.19 14.68 5.38
CA LEU A 171 3.59 15.86 4.74
C LEU A 171 2.76 16.70 5.72
N LEU A 172 2.08 16.08 6.68
CA LEU A 172 1.34 16.79 7.73
C LEU A 172 2.31 17.55 8.64
N ASP A 173 3.42 16.91 9.05
CA ASP A 173 4.45 17.55 9.87
C ASP A 173 5.06 18.77 9.17
N GLU A 174 5.26 18.70 7.84
CA GLU A 174 5.77 19.83 7.05
C GLU A 174 4.77 20.99 6.97
N ILE A 175 3.47 20.70 6.88
CA ILE A 175 2.41 21.71 6.91
C ILE A 175 2.36 22.39 8.28
N ASP A 176 2.39 21.61 9.36
CA ASP A 176 2.32 22.14 10.72
C ASP A 176 3.55 23.00 11.04
N SER A 177 4.75 22.57 10.63
CA SER A 177 5.97 23.36 10.80
C SER A 177 5.89 24.70 10.06
N ARG A 178 5.34 24.71 8.83
CA ARG A 178 5.14 25.95 8.06
C ARG A 178 4.11 26.87 8.70
N ASN A 179 3.01 26.32 9.23
CA ASN A 179 2.00 27.09 9.94
C ASN A 179 2.57 27.76 11.20
N GLN A 180 3.34 27.02 12.01
CA GLN A 180 3.99 27.58 13.20
C GLN A 180 4.97 28.71 12.86
N ASN A 181 5.74 28.56 11.78
CA ASN A 181 6.64 29.62 11.33
C ASN A 181 5.87 30.87 10.88
N MET A 182 4.77 30.69 10.14
CA MET A 182 3.92 31.79 9.70
C MET A 182 3.29 32.53 10.90
N ASP A 183 2.76 31.81 11.89
CA ASP A 183 2.24 32.39 13.13
C ASP A 183 3.32 33.19 13.88
N GLY A 184 4.53 32.66 13.95
CA GLY A 184 5.68 33.36 14.54
C GLY A 184 6.02 34.68 13.84
N VAL A 185 5.92 34.72 12.51
CA VAL A 185 6.11 35.96 11.73
C VAL A 185 5.02 36.98 12.04
N HIS A 186 3.76 36.55 12.13
CA HIS A 186 2.64 37.43 12.47
C HIS A 186 2.78 38.04 13.87
N ILE A 187 3.20 37.24 14.85
CA ILE A 187 3.45 37.72 16.22
C ILE A 187 4.53 38.80 16.23
N LYS A 188 5.69 38.53 15.62
CA LYS A 188 6.81 39.49 15.54
C LYS A 188 6.42 40.80 14.86
N TYR A 189 5.61 40.72 13.80
CA TYR A 189 5.09 41.90 13.12
C TYR A 189 4.18 42.72 14.03
N GLY A 190 3.28 42.07 14.77
CA GLY A 190 2.40 42.71 15.75
C GLY A 190 3.19 43.42 16.86
N GLU A 191 4.20 42.75 17.44
CA GLU A 191 5.10 43.32 18.45
C GLU A 191 5.81 44.58 17.92
N SER A 192 6.26 44.54 16.66
CA SER A 192 6.92 45.67 16.00
C SER A 192 5.98 46.86 15.84
N ILE A 193 4.72 46.63 15.43
CA ILE A 193 3.71 47.70 15.34
C ILE A 193 3.43 48.33 16.71
N ILE A 194 3.29 47.53 17.77
CA ILE A 194 3.05 48.04 19.12
C ILE A 194 4.24 48.88 19.60
N SER A 195 5.47 48.39 19.40
CA SER A 195 6.69 49.11 19.76
C SER A 195 6.80 50.45 19.03
N LEU A 196 6.56 50.47 17.71
CA LEU A 196 6.55 51.69 16.91
C LEU A 196 5.48 52.69 17.38
N GLY A 197 4.27 52.21 17.69
CA GLY A 197 3.19 53.04 18.22
C GLY A 197 3.58 53.71 19.55
N LYS A 198 4.27 52.97 20.43
CA LYS A 198 4.78 53.51 21.71
C LYS A 198 5.83 54.60 21.48
N MET A 199 6.80 54.35 20.60
CA MET A 199 7.83 55.35 20.26
C MET A 199 7.24 56.63 19.66
N LEU A 200 6.22 56.50 18.81
CA LEU A 200 5.54 57.65 18.22
C LEU A 200 4.79 58.46 19.29
N ALA A 201 4.09 57.80 20.20
CA ALA A 201 3.40 58.46 21.31
C ALA A 201 4.37 59.18 22.27
N GLU A 202 5.53 58.58 22.56
CA GLU A 202 6.60 59.22 23.34
C GLU A 202 7.12 60.48 22.64
N LYS A 203 7.40 60.39 21.33
CA LYS A 203 7.84 61.52 20.52
C LYS A 203 6.81 62.66 20.52
N ASP A 204 5.53 62.35 20.34
CA ASP A 204 4.45 63.35 20.34
C ASP A 204 4.30 64.02 21.71
N GLY A 205 4.54 63.29 22.81
CA GLY A 205 4.59 63.83 24.17
C GLY A 205 5.72 64.84 24.38
N PHE A 206 6.92 64.55 23.87
CA PHE A 206 8.06 65.49 23.89
C PHE A 206 7.78 66.76 23.07
N GLN A 207 7.20 66.64 21.88
CA GLN A 207 6.88 67.81 21.07
C GLN A 207 5.83 68.72 21.73
N ARG A 208 4.83 68.13 22.39
CA ARG A 208 3.78 68.89 23.08
C ARG A 208 4.31 69.71 24.25
N THR A 209 5.15 69.09 25.08
CA THR A 209 5.79 69.75 26.25
C THR A 209 6.76 70.86 25.84
N PHE A 210 7.48 70.70 24.72
CA PHE A 210 8.36 71.73 24.16
C PHE A 210 7.58 72.95 23.63
N CYS A 211 6.46 72.72 22.93
CA CYS A 211 5.61 73.79 22.41
C CYS A 211 4.89 74.56 23.52
N GLU A 212 4.43 73.88 24.58
CA GLU A 212 3.77 74.52 25.72
C GLU A 212 4.73 75.33 26.61
N GLY A 213 6.01 74.91 26.72
CA GLY A 213 7.04 75.67 27.44
C GLY A 213 7.53 76.94 26.73
N SER A 214 7.31 77.05 25.42
CA SER A 214 7.75 78.20 24.61
C SER A 214 6.77 79.39 24.63
N PHE A 215 5.62 79.27 25.31
CA PHE A 215 4.60 80.32 25.44
C PHE A 215 4.57 81.00 26.82
N ILE A 216 5.46 80.63 27.74
CA ILE A 216 5.50 81.12 29.13
C ILE A 216 6.86 81.77 29.49
N SER A 217 7.62 82.25 28.50
CA SER A 217 8.84 83.06 28.73
C SER A 217 8.73 84.45 28.12
#